data_AF-A0A7S4L3Q2-F1
#
_entry.id   AF-A0A7S4L3Q2-F1
#
_cell.length_a   1.000
_cell.length_b   1.000
_cell.length_c   1.000
_cell.angle_alpha   90.00
_cell.angle_beta   90.00
_cell.angle_gamma   90.00
#
_symmetry.space_group_name_H-M   'P 1'
#
loop_
_entity.id
_entity.type
_entity.pdbx_description
1 polymer ?
#
loop_
_entity_poly.entity_id
_entity_poly.type
_entity_poly.pdbx_seq_one_letter_code
_entity_poly.pdbx_strand_id
1 'polypeptide(L)'
;DKDDEKDEEKDEEKENESENGKEAKETTKRKREKSLSSSAPLPSASSSLSQISLSSTFCALPQWLHDAFLGYGDVASVTKVNPKGCLDFCDTLIDFPHLLAAFPSKNLTIATLSPSPTPSDTPPKGKKPSEADMKGLERPFRIYYGDNEELIVEPYLPPSPGPYPEDKPKQNAIPFTSTQVEAVSRGMQEGLTLIVGPPGTGKTDVAVQILSNLYKTNPKEKTLLVTHSNQAL
;
A
#
# COMPACT_ATOMS: atom_id res chain seq x y z
N ASP A 1 -39.11 90.06 52.57
CA ASP A 1 -39.74 89.30 51.46
C ASP A 1 -38.85 89.54 50.25
N LYS A 2 -37.93 88.65 49.89
CA LYS A 2 -38.08 87.27 49.40
C LYS A 2 -39.07 87.20 48.22
N ASP A 3 -38.54 87.65 47.08
CA ASP A 3 -38.97 87.36 45.72
C ASP A 3 -37.75 86.65 45.07
N ASP A 4 -37.91 85.41 44.59
CA ASP A 4 -38.01 85.05 43.16
C ASP A 4 -36.65 85.14 42.45
N GLU A 5 -36.15 84.21 41.63
CA GLU A 5 -36.60 82.96 41.00
C GLU A 5 -35.34 82.47 40.22
N LYS A 6 -35.32 81.21 39.77
CA LYS A 6 -34.54 80.71 38.60
C LYS A 6 -33.02 80.63 38.69
N ASP A 7 -32.32 79.84 37.87
CA ASP A 7 -32.58 78.65 37.06
C ASP A 7 -31.18 78.08 36.73
N GLU A 8 -31.19 76.82 36.33
CA GLU A 8 -30.30 76.06 35.44
C GLU A 8 -28.92 76.59 34.98
N GLU A 9 -28.04 75.59 34.83
CA GLU A 9 -27.14 75.33 33.69
C GLU A 9 -25.61 75.21 33.94
N LYS A 10 -25.06 74.27 33.17
CA LYS A 10 -23.77 73.58 33.16
C LYS A 10 -22.55 74.50 32.94
N ASP A 11 -21.35 73.98 33.24
CA ASP A 11 -20.21 74.10 32.31
C ASP A 11 -19.03 73.16 32.68
N GLU A 12 -18.24 72.88 31.64
CA GLU A 12 -17.21 71.84 31.47
C GLU A 12 -15.78 72.20 31.97
N GLU A 13 -14.89 71.19 31.86
CA GLU A 13 -13.42 71.25 31.67
C GLU A 13 -12.46 71.60 32.83
N LYS A 14 -11.52 70.66 33.13
CA LYS A 14 -10.08 70.83 32.86
C LYS A 14 -9.19 69.62 33.23
N GLU A 15 -8.17 69.46 32.38
CA GLU A 15 -7.07 68.49 32.30
C GLU A 15 -6.07 68.52 33.49
N ASN A 16 -5.31 67.43 33.69
CA ASN A 16 -3.83 67.47 33.61
C ASN A 16 -3.14 66.10 33.75
N GLU A 17 -2.04 66.01 33.01
CA GLU A 17 -1.18 64.88 32.65
C GLU A 17 -0.25 64.35 33.77
N SER A 18 0.28 63.14 33.59
CA SER A 18 1.74 62.87 33.72
C SER A 18 2.15 61.54 33.08
N GLU A 19 2.94 61.64 32.00
CA GLU A 19 3.76 60.57 31.42
C GLU A 19 5.03 60.31 32.24
N ASN A 20 5.55 59.06 32.21
CA ASN A 20 6.81 58.67 31.53
C ASN A 20 7.56 57.51 32.22
N GLY A 21 8.09 56.56 31.44
CA GLY A 21 9.35 55.86 31.76
C GLY A 21 9.41 54.32 31.90
N LYS A 22 9.56 53.62 30.77
CA LYS A 22 10.50 52.50 30.43
C LYS A 22 10.94 51.48 31.52
N GLU A 23 10.82 50.17 31.25
CA GLU A 23 11.92 49.27 30.82
C GLU A 23 11.49 47.77 30.77
N ALA A 24 11.95 47.06 29.74
CA ALA A 24 11.73 45.64 29.54
C ALA A 24 12.77 44.78 30.29
N LYS A 25 12.32 43.70 30.95
CA LYS A 25 13.17 42.52 31.24
C LYS A 25 12.37 41.22 31.07
N GLU A 26 12.58 40.62 29.91
CA GLU A 26 12.25 39.24 29.59
C GLU A 26 13.07 38.29 30.48
N THR A 27 12.39 37.43 31.26
CA THR A 27 13.03 36.29 31.94
C THR A 27 12.15 35.04 31.78
N THR A 28 12.45 34.26 30.75
CA THR A 28 11.80 32.99 30.44
C THR A 28 12.32 31.88 31.37
N LYS A 29 11.59 31.56 32.43
CA LYS A 29 11.79 30.32 33.22
C LYS A 29 11.06 29.16 32.51
N ARG A 30 11.82 28.28 31.85
CA ARG A 30 11.30 26.97 31.37
C ARG A 30 11.00 26.06 32.56
N LYS A 31 9.72 25.94 32.91
CA LYS A 31 9.20 24.87 33.77
C LYS A 31 8.90 23.66 32.87
N ARG A 32 9.48 22.50 33.18
CA ARG A 32 9.11 21.21 32.54
C ARG A 32 7.67 20.88 32.94
N GLU A 33 6.72 21.11 32.06
CA GLU A 33 5.35 20.63 32.22
C GLU A 33 5.25 19.21 31.67
N LYS A 34 5.35 18.25 32.60
CA LYS A 34 4.65 16.98 32.46
C LYS A 34 3.18 17.25 32.75
N SER A 35 2.33 16.73 31.87
CA SER A 35 0.88 16.53 31.98
C SER A 35 -0.05 17.77 31.93
N LEU A 36 -1.03 17.63 31.03
CA LEU A 36 -2.31 18.35 30.88
C LEU A 36 -2.30 19.66 30.06
N SER A 37 -2.52 19.53 28.74
CA SER A 37 -3.49 20.38 28.06
C SER A 37 -4.47 19.53 27.25
N SER A 38 -5.72 19.53 27.72
CA SER A 38 -6.90 19.09 27.00
C SER A 38 -7.35 20.21 26.07
N SER A 39 -7.28 20.02 24.76
CA SER A 39 -8.22 20.63 23.80
C SER A 39 -7.97 20.13 22.38
N ALA A 40 -8.22 18.84 22.17
CA ALA A 40 -8.77 18.37 20.91
C ALA A 40 -9.58 17.13 21.28
N PRO A 41 -10.92 17.13 21.18
CA PRO A 41 -11.65 15.89 21.33
C PRO A 41 -11.16 14.95 20.22
N LEU A 42 -10.47 13.88 20.62
CA LEU A 42 -10.33 12.72 19.75
C LEU A 42 -11.75 12.34 19.31
N PRO A 43 -12.06 12.27 18.02
CA PRO A 43 -13.39 11.84 17.61
C PRO A 43 -13.60 10.46 18.22
N SER A 44 -14.63 10.35 19.05
CA SER A 44 -15.11 9.05 19.51
C SER A 44 -15.36 8.19 18.26
N ALA A 45 -15.18 6.88 18.34
CA ALA A 45 -15.44 5.99 17.20
C ALA A 45 -16.83 6.26 16.58
N SER A 46 -17.79 6.71 17.38
CA SER A 46 -19.12 7.16 16.92
C SER A 46 -19.08 8.45 16.08
N SER A 47 -18.19 9.40 16.38
CA SER A 47 -17.99 10.62 15.59
C SER A 47 -17.30 10.33 14.26
N SER A 48 -16.32 9.42 14.21
CA SER A 48 -15.73 8.96 12.95
C SER A 48 -16.73 8.18 12.10
N LEU A 49 -17.56 7.32 12.72
CA LEU A 49 -18.66 6.63 12.04
C LEU A 49 -19.76 7.60 11.57
N SER A 50 -19.95 8.74 12.25
CA SER A 50 -20.89 9.78 11.81
C SER A 50 -20.35 10.66 10.67
N GLN A 51 -19.02 10.73 10.46
CA GLN A 51 -18.47 11.26 9.20
C GLN A 51 -18.57 10.27 8.05
N ILE A 52 -18.66 8.98 8.36
CA ILE A 52 -19.18 7.93 7.47
C ILE A 52 -20.71 7.87 7.60
N SER A 53 -21.39 9.02 7.81
CA SER A 53 -22.85 9.06 7.73
C SER A 53 -23.25 8.75 6.29
N LEU A 54 -23.65 7.49 6.14
CA LEU A 54 -24.09 6.77 4.94
C LEU A 54 -25.40 7.34 4.35
N SER A 55 -25.62 8.65 4.45
CA SER A 55 -26.89 9.31 4.13
C SER A 55 -26.82 10.20 2.89
N SER A 56 -25.65 10.42 2.28
CA SER A 56 -25.54 11.29 1.09
C SER A 56 -24.45 10.91 0.09
N THR A 57 -23.88 9.71 0.15
CA THR A 57 -23.05 9.19 -0.94
C THR A 57 -23.17 7.69 -0.97
N PHE A 58 -23.63 7.17 -2.11
CA PHE A 58 -23.80 5.77 -2.42
C PHE A 58 -22.55 4.96 -1.99
N CYS A 59 -22.78 3.80 -1.36
CA CYS A 59 -21.80 2.82 -0.91
C CYS A 59 -20.51 2.82 -1.78
N ALA A 60 -19.41 3.34 -1.23
CA ALA A 60 -18.11 3.44 -1.91
C ALA A 60 -17.34 2.10 -1.96
N LEU A 61 -18.06 0.98 -1.86
CA LEU A 61 -17.48 -0.36 -1.84
C LEU A 61 -17.58 -0.96 -3.26
N PRO A 62 -16.52 -1.60 -3.78
CA PRO A 62 -16.61 -2.30 -5.06
C PRO A 62 -17.73 -3.35 -5.03
N GLN A 63 -18.52 -3.43 -6.10
CA GLN A 63 -19.67 -4.34 -6.20
C GLN A 63 -19.28 -5.80 -5.93
N TRP A 64 -18.10 -6.23 -6.40
CA TRP A 64 -17.59 -7.59 -6.20
C TRP A 64 -17.23 -7.91 -4.75
N LEU A 65 -17.07 -6.92 -3.87
CA LEU A 65 -16.75 -7.10 -2.45
C LEU A 65 -17.98 -6.92 -1.54
N HIS A 66 -19.09 -6.40 -2.08
CA HIS A 66 -20.22 -5.93 -1.30
C HIS A 66 -20.85 -7.03 -0.42
N ASP A 67 -21.17 -8.17 -1.01
CA ASP A 67 -21.85 -9.24 -0.31
C ASP A 67 -20.95 -9.88 0.75
N ALA A 68 -19.69 -10.17 0.40
CA ALA A 68 -18.72 -10.72 1.33
C ALA A 68 -18.41 -9.78 2.51
N PHE A 69 -18.37 -8.47 2.27
CA PHE A 69 -18.18 -7.48 3.34
C PHE A 69 -19.35 -7.46 4.33
N LEU A 70 -20.59 -7.63 3.82
CA LEU A 70 -21.79 -7.73 4.66
C LEU A 70 -21.98 -9.12 5.30
N GLY A 71 -21.14 -10.09 4.95
CA GLY A 71 -21.22 -11.47 5.44
C GLY A 71 -22.25 -12.33 4.69
N TYR A 72 -22.73 -11.89 3.53
CA TYR A 72 -23.60 -12.65 2.65
C TYR A 72 -22.80 -13.29 1.49
N GLY A 73 -23.40 -14.29 0.84
CA GLY A 73 -22.82 -14.94 -0.33
C GLY A 73 -21.65 -15.87 -0.04
N ASP A 74 -20.96 -16.29 -1.09
CA ASP A 74 -19.79 -17.18 -1.00
C ASP A 74 -18.49 -16.37 -1.05
N VAL A 75 -17.63 -16.53 -0.03
CA VAL A 75 -16.32 -15.88 0.03
C VAL A 75 -15.40 -16.29 -1.12
N ALA A 76 -15.59 -17.49 -1.67
CA ALA A 76 -14.82 -17.98 -2.81
C ALA A 76 -15.07 -17.16 -4.09
N SER A 77 -16.17 -16.39 -4.15
CA SER A 77 -16.44 -15.48 -5.27
C SER A 77 -15.51 -14.26 -5.28
N VAL A 78 -15.04 -13.85 -4.10
CA VAL A 78 -14.23 -12.63 -3.89
C VAL A 78 -12.74 -12.97 -3.85
N THR A 79 -12.40 -14.14 -3.30
CA THR A 79 -11.07 -14.71 -3.38
C THR A 79 -10.97 -15.49 -4.69
N LYS A 80 -10.40 -14.90 -5.76
CA LYS A 80 -10.19 -15.66 -7.01
C LYS A 80 -9.32 -16.88 -6.71
N VAL A 81 -9.94 -18.06 -6.65
CA VAL A 81 -9.29 -19.31 -6.18
C VAL A 81 -8.18 -19.73 -7.15
N ASN A 82 -8.40 -19.50 -8.44
CA ASN A 82 -7.46 -19.87 -9.48
C ASN A 82 -6.90 -18.63 -10.17
N PRO A 83 -5.57 -18.44 -10.12
CA PRO A 83 -4.95 -17.41 -10.92
C PRO A 83 -5.22 -17.63 -12.40
N LYS A 84 -5.66 -16.58 -13.09
CA LYS A 84 -5.90 -16.59 -14.54
C LYS A 84 -5.06 -15.54 -15.22
N GLY A 85 -4.73 -15.80 -16.48
CA GLY A 85 -4.00 -14.88 -17.34
C GLY A 85 -2.49 -14.95 -17.17
N CYS A 86 -1.84 -13.84 -17.45
CA CYS A 86 -0.39 -13.70 -17.41
C CYS A 86 0.02 -12.90 -16.17
N LEU A 87 0.92 -13.46 -15.35
CA LEU A 87 1.55 -12.75 -14.25
C LEU A 87 3.06 -12.66 -14.42
N ASP A 88 3.57 -11.45 -14.27
CA ASP A 88 5.01 -11.19 -14.29
C ASP A 88 5.56 -11.29 -12.87
N PHE A 89 6.31 -12.35 -12.58
CA PHE A 89 6.88 -12.55 -11.25
C PHE A 89 8.13 -11.71 -11.02
N CYS A 90 8.61 -10.95 -12.01
CA CYS A 90 9.79 -10.09 -11.90
C CYS A 90 10.97 -10.85 -11.27
N ASP A 91 11.39 -10.44 -10.07
CA ASP A 91 12.48 -11.00 -9.29
C ASP A 91 12.04 -11.92 -8.13
N THR A 92 10.75 -12.28 -8.07
CA THR A 92 10.20 -13.16 -7.02
C THR A 92 10.83 -14.56 -7.05
N LEU A 93 11.06 -15.09 -8.25
CA LEU A 93 11.63 -16.41 -8.46
C LEU A 93 13.12 -16.29 -8.77
N ILE A 94 13.96 -16.90 -7.93
CA ILE A 94 15.41 -16.77 -8.01
C ILE A 94 15.98 -17.54 -9.21
N ASP A 95 15.69 -18.84 -9.27
CA ASP A 95 16.24 -19.77 -10.25
C ASP A 95 15.20 -20.84 -10.64
N PHE A 96 15.56 -21.69 -11.60
CA PHE A 96 14.69 -22.76 -12.06
C PHE A 96 14.38 -23.82 -10.97
N PRO A 97 15.34 -24.28 -10.14
CA PRO A 97 15.04 -25.14 -8.99
C PRO A 97 14.01 -24.56 -8.02
N HIS A 98 14.13 -23.26 -7.69
CA HIS A 98 13.18 -22.56 -6.84
C HIS A 98 11.81 -22.45 -7.52
N LEU A 99 11.76 -22.26 -8.83
CA LEU A 99 10.51 -22.26 -9.60
C LEU A 99 9.80 -23.63 -9.50
N LEU A 100 10.53 -24.74 -9.67
CA LEU A 100 9.97 -26.09 -9.49
C LEU A 100 9.44 -26.29 -8.07
N ALA A 101 10.21 -25.86 -7.06
CA ALA A 101 9.82 -25.97 -5.65
C ALA A 101 8.63 -25.08 -5.29
N ALA A 102 8.46 -23.93 -5.97
CA ALA A 102 7.36 -23.01 -5.76
C ALA A 102 6.02 -23.57 -6.27
N PHE A 103 6.04 -24.44 -7.29
CA PHE A 103 4.85 -25.01 -7.91
C PHE A 103 4.87 -26.56 -7.91
N PRO A 104 4.80 -27.21 -6.74
CA PRO A 104 4.98 -28.66 -6.63
C PRO A 104 3.88 -29.50 -7.30
N SER A 105 2.66 -28.97 -7.40
CA SER A 105 1.50 -29.72 -7.92
C SER A 105 1.13 -29.38 -9.36
N LYS A 106 1.87 -28.49 -10.05
CA LYS A 106 1.50 -27.98 -11.37
C LYS A 106 2.43 -28.47 -12.47
N ASN A 107 1.90 -28.67 -13.67
CA ASN A 107 2.68 -29.09 -14.82
C ASN A 107 3.34 -27.86 -15.47
N LEU A 108 4.66 -27.75 -15.32
CA LEU A 108 5.45 -26.63 -15.83
C LEU A 108 5.95 -26.91 -17.24
N THR A 109 5.69 -25.99 -18.16
CA THR A 109 6.31 -25.95 -19.49
C THR A 109 7.09 -24.65 -19.64
N ILE A 110 8.23 -24.70 -20.34
CA ILE A 110 9.13 -23.57 -20.52
C ILE A 110 8.99 -23.05 -21.95
N ALA A 111 8.69 -21.77 -22.09
CA ALA A 111 8.69 -21.06 -23.35
C ALA A 111 10.08 -20.54 -23.71
N THR A 112 10.28 -20.21 -24.98
CA THR A 112 11.51 -19.57 -25.47
C THR A 112 11.69 -18.20 -24.84
N LEU A 113 12.94 -17.79 -24.60
CA LEU A 113 13.30 -16.46 -24.11
C LEU A 113 12.66 -15.35 -24.94
N SER A 114 11.88 -14.49 -24.27
CA SER A 114 11.28 -13.31 -24.90
C SER A 114 12.25 -12.12 -24.89
N PRO A 115 12.45 -11.44 -26.04
CA PRO A 115 13.33 -10.28 -26.12
C PRO A 115 12.69 -8.99 -25.56
N SER A 116 11.38 -9.01 -25.24
CA SER A 116 10.65 -7.83 -24.78
C SER A 116 10.22 -7.95 -23.31
N PRO A 117 10.32 -6.87 -22.53
CA PRO A 117 9.78 -6.84 -21.16
C PRO A 117 8.25 -6.73 -21.14
N THR A 118 7.57 -6.45 -22.24
CA THR A 118 6.10 -6.35 -22.28
C THR A 118 5.43 -7.73 -22.41
N PRO A 119 4.30 -7.98 -21.74
CA PRO A 119 3.52 -9.20 -21.94
C PRO A 119 3.02 -9.30 -23.38
N SER A 120 3.20 -10.46 -23.98
CA SER A 120 2.51 -10.82 -25.22
C SER A 120 1.04 -11.10 -24.91
N ASP A 121 0.14 -10.59 -25.74
CA ASP A 121 -1.31 -10.84 -25.63
C ASP A 121 -1.66 -12.31 -25.85
N THR A 122 -0.75 -13.07 -26.47
CA THR A 122 -0.92 -14.50 -26.74
C THR A 122 0.05 -15.34 -25.91
N PRO A 123 -0.43 -16.43 -25.27
CA PRO A 123 0.44 -17.34 -24.54
C PRO A 123 1.47 -17.98 -25.49
N PRO A 124 2.76 -17.98 -25.14
CA PRO A 124 3.78 -18.66 -25.93
C PRO A 124 3.61 -20.18 -25.86
N LYS A 125 4.14 -20.90 -26.86
CA LYS A 125 4.17 -22.37 -26.82
C LYS A 125 5.28 -22.86 -25.89
N GLY A 126 4.89 -23.53 -24.81
CA GLY A 126 5.81 -24.18 -23.89
C GLY A 126 6.37 -25.51 -24.44
N LYS A 127 7.58 -25.84 -24.02
CA LYS A 127 8.22 -27.17 -24.17
C LYS A 127 8.40 -27.78 -22.79
N LYS A 128 8.59 -29.10 -22.72
CA LYS A 128 8.92 -29.74 -21.45
C LYS A 128 10.29 -29.27 -20.96
N PRO A 129 10.50 -29.10 -19.64
CA PRO A 129 11.79 -28.72 -19.08
C PRO A 129 12.90 -29.67 -19.54
N SER A 130 13.97 -29.13 -20.08
CA SER A 130 15.19 -29.89 -20.36
C SER A 130 16.25 -29.64 -19.28
N GLU A 131 17.22 -30.54 -19.17
CA GLU A 131 18.30 -30.46 -18.19
C GLU A 131 19.19 -29.20 -18.38
N ALA A 132 19.22 -28.65 -19.60
CA ALA A 132 19.91 -27.41 -19.93
C ALA A 132 19.20 -26.16 -19.36
N ASP A 133 17.86 -26.17 -19.35
CA ASP A 133 17.05 -25.08 -18.82
C ASP A 133 17.25 -24.93 -17.30
N MET A 134 17.57 -26.04 -16.60
CA MET A 134 17.82 -26.04 -15.16
C MET A 134 19.02 -25.18 -14.72
N LYS A 135 19.98 -24.92 -15.63
CA LYS A 135 21.18 -24.12 -15.34
C LYS A 135 21.25 -22.81 -16.11
N GLY A 136 20.48 -22.65 -17.18
CA GLY A 136 20.59 -21.51 -18.11
C GLY A 136 19.47 -20.48 -18.05
N LEU A 137 18.38 -20.73 -17.30
CA LEU A 137 17.27 -19.79 -17.19
C LEU A 137 17.58 -18.70 -16.17
N GLU A 138 17.84 -17.49 -16.66
CA GLU A 138 17.99 -16.30 -15.83
C GLU A 138 16.63 -15.61 -15.65
N ARG A 139 16.40 -15.11 -14.43
CA ARG A 139 15.30 -14.21 -14.10
C ARG A 139 15.40 -12.92 -14.92
N PRO A 140 14.30 -12.20 -15.18
CA PRO A 140 12.94 -12.38 -14.66
C PRO A 140 12.07 -13.41 -15.39
N PHE A 141 11.04 -13.91 -14.68
CA PHE A 141 10.12 -14.92 -15.18
C PHE A 141 8.67 -14.42 -15.23
N ARG A 142 7.99 -14.75 -16.31
CA ARG A 142 6.56 -14.56 -16.51
C ARG A 142 5.87 -15.91 -16.54
N ILE A 143 4.70 -16.00 -15.94
CA ILE A 143 3.92 -17.22 -15.86
C ILE A 143 2.55 -16.99 -16.46
N TYR A 144 2.22 -17.80 -17.47
CA TYR A 144 0.89 -17.90 -18.05
C TYR A 144 0.15 -19.06 -17.41
N TYR A 145 -1.01 -18.77 -16.83
CA TYR A 145 -1.89 -19.76 -16.24
C TYR A 145 -2.82 -20.31 -17.32
N GLY A 146 -2.60 -21.57 -17.69
CA GLY A 146 -3.43 -22.31 -18.65
C GLY A 146 -4.60 -23.04 -17.97
N ASP A 147 -5.40 -23.70 -18.79
CA ASP A 147 -6.45 -24.60 -18.32
C ASP A 147 -5.82 -25.92 -17.83
N ASN A 148 -6.42 -26.57 -16.83
CA ASN A 148 -5.98 -27.86 -16.26
C ASN A 148 -4.63 -27.86 -15.50
N GLU A 149 -4.36 -26.83 -14.70
CA GLU A 149 -3.15 -26.75 -13.83
C GLU A 149 -1.81 -26.72 -14.60
N GLU A 150 -1.87 -26.45 -15.91
CA GLU A 150 -0.71 -26.20 -16.74
C GLU A 150 -0.22 -24.76 -16.58
N LEU A 151 1.08 -24.61 -16.39
CA LEU A 151 1.76 -23.30 -16.34
C LEU A 151 2.80 -23.22 -17.44
N ILE A 152 2.82 -22.09 -18.13
CA ILE A 152 3.85 -21.78 -19.11
C ILE A 152 4.75 -20.70 -18.52
N VAL A 153 6.02 -21.03 -18.32
CA VAL A 153 7.04 -20.12 -17.81
C VAL A 153 7.79 -19.54 -18.99
N GLU A 154 7.77 -18.22 -19.12
CA GLU A 154 8.50 -17.47 -20.13
C GLU A 154 9.55 -16.60 -19.43
N PRO A 155 10.86 -16.90 -19.58
CA PRO A 155 11.91 -15.96 -19.21
C PRO A 155 11.93 -14.81 -20.23
N TYR A 156 12.28 -13.61 -19.79
CA TYR A 156 12.42 -12.46 -20.69
C TYR A 156 13.63 -11.60 -20.36
N LEU A 157 14.13 -10.86 -21.36
CA LEU A 157 15.23 -9.93 -21.15
C LEU A 157 14.73 -8.65 -20.46
N PRO A 158 15.22 -8.30 -19.26
CA PRO A 158 14.79 -7.08 -18.58
C PRO A 158 15.28 -5.85 -19.35
N PRO A 159 14.64 -4.67 -19.16
CA PRO A 159 15.13 -3.43 -19.73
C PRO A 159 16.59 -3.18 -19.32
N SER A 160 17.42 -2.70 -20.24
CA SER A 160 18.81 -2.38 -19.94
C SER A 160 18.85 -1.35 -18.80
N PRO A 161 19.53 -1.64 -17.67
CA PRO A 161 19.47 -0.81 -16.49
C PRO A 161 20.13 0.56 -16.67
N GLY A 162 20.87 0.78 -17.76
CA GLY A 162 21.67 1.98 -17.96
C GLY A 162 23.16 1.63 -18.09
N PRO A 163 24.01 2.61 -18.44
CA PRO A 163 25.43 2.37 -18.63
C PRO A 163 26.21 2.26 -17.31
N TYR A 164 25.64 2.72 -16.18
CA TYR A 164 26.36 2.76 -14.91
C TYR A 164 26.08 1.54 -14.03
N PRO A 165 27.09 1.01 -13.31
CA PRO A 165 26.90 -0.10 -12.38
C PRO A 165 25.87 0.18 -11.29
N GLU A 166 25.78 1.42 -10.79
CA GLU A 166 24.78 1.85 -9.81
C GLU A 166 23.33 1.82 -10.33
N ASP A 167 23.12 1.85 -11.65
CA ASP A 167 21.78 1.81 -12.23
C ASP A 167 21.15 0.40 -12.17
N LYS A 168 21.95 -0.62 -11.83
CA LYS A 168 21.44 -1.99 -11.70
C LYS A 168 20.38 -2.06 -10.61
N PRO A 169 19.17 -2.56 -10.93
CA PRO A 169 18.09 -2.64 -9.95
C PRO A 169 18.48 -3.60 -8.83
N LYS A 170 18.10 -3.24 -7.60
CA LYS A 170 18.14 -4.19 -6.48
C LYS A 170 17.19 -5.34 -6.78
N GLN A 171 17.69 -6.56 -6.63
CA GLN A 171 16.93 -7.78 -6.87
C GLN A 171 16.68 -8.49 -5.53
N ASN A 172 15.52 -9.10 -5.41
CA ASN A 172 15.20 -9.97 -4.30
C ASN A 172 16.18 -11.16 -4.23
N ALA A 173 16.56 -11.51 -3.00
CA ALA A 173 17.44 -12.65 -2.69
C ALA A 173 16.74 -13.70 -1.81
N ILE A 174 15.49 -13.45 -1.41
CA ILE A 174 14.74 -14.32 -0.50
C ILE A 174 14.14 -15.48 -1.29
N PRO A 175 14.47 -16.74 -0.97
CA PRO A 175 13.81 -17.91 -1.55
C PRO A 175 12.45 -18.09 -0.88
N PHE A 176 11.39 -17.62 -1.53
CA PHE A 176 10.02 -17.77 -1.04
C PHE A 176 9.56 -19.23 -1.09
N THR A 177 8.90 -19.67 -0.03
CA THR A 177 8.23 -20.98 -0.02
C THR A 177 7.08 -21.03 -1.02
N SER A 178 6.64 -22.22 -1.44
CA SER A 178 5.49 -22.38 -2.35
C SER A 178 4.24 -21.64 -1.87
N THR A 179 3.93 -21.70 -0.57
CA THR A 179 2.81 -20.96 0.03
C THR A 179 2.99 -19.45 -0.03
N GLN A 180 4.23 -18.95 0.12
CA GLN A 180 4.52 -17.52 -0.02
C GLN A 180 4.45 -17.08 -1.48
N VAL A 181 4.96 -17.88 -2.43
CA VAL A 181 4.83 -17.59 -3.87
C VAL A 181 3.36 -17.60 -4.30
N GLU A 182 2.56 -18.53 -3.77
CA GLU A 182 1.12 -18.53 -3.99
C GLU A 182 0.46 -17.26 -3.43
N ALA A 183 0.84 -16.83 -2.22
CA ALA A 183 0.36 -15.59 -1.64
C ALA A 183 0.73 -14.36 -2.48
N VAL A 184 1.97 -14.29 -2.99
CA VAL A 184 2.40 -13.24 -3.93
C VAL A 184 1.57 -13.28 -5.20
N SER A 185 1.41 -14.47 -5.80
CA SER A 185 0.62 -14.64 -7.03
C SER A 185 -0.82 -14.20 -6.87
N ARG A 186 -1.47 -14.52 -5.74
CA ARG A 186 -2.85 -14.10 -5.46
C ARG A 186 -2.93 -12.60 -5.17
N GLY A 187 -1.95 -12.04 -4.47
CA GLY A 187 -1.88 -10.62 -4.15
C GLY A 187 -1.66 -9.71 -5.37
N MET A 188 -1.07 -10.24 -6.44
CA MET A 188 -0.91 -9.54 -7.71
C MET A 188 -2.18 -9.54 -8.58
N GLN A 189 -3.19 -10.34 -8.23
CA GLN A 189 -4.43 -10.43 -8.97
C GLN A 189 -5.51 -9.57 -8.35
N GLU A 190 -6.46 -9.18 -9.20
CA GLU A 190 -7.68 -8.56 -8.72
C GLU A 190 -8.48 -9.50 -7.82
N GLY A 191 -8.98 -8.97 -6.72
CA GLY A 191 -9.81 -9.69 -5.76
C GLY A 191 -9.37 -9.42 -4.34
N LEU A 192 -9.89 -10.22 -3.41
CA LEU A 192 -9.46 -10.19 -2.01
C LEU A 192 -8.46 -11.32 -1.75
N THR A 193 -7.29 -10.96 -1.24
CA THR A 193 -6.27 -11.92 -0.80
C THR A 193 -6.03 -11.75 0.69
N LEU A 194 -6.40 -12.75 1.49
CA LEU A 194 -6.14 -12.79 2.92
C LEU A 194 -4.94 -13.70 3.21
N ILE A 195 -3.87 -13.13 3.77
CA ILE A 195 -2.66 -13.87 4.12
C ILE A 195 -2.61 -14.01 5.63
N VAL A 196 -2.67 -15.25 6.12
CA VAL A 196 -2.52 -15.58 7.54
C VAL A 196 -1.20 -16.29 7.73
N GLY A 197 -0.41 -15.88 8.73
CA GLY A 197 0.88 -16.49 9.02
C GLY A 197 1.28 -16.31 10.48
N PRO A 198 1.79 -17.36 11.15
CA PRO A 198 2.40 -17.27 12.49
C PRO A 198 3.43 -16.14 12.61
N PRO A 199 3.80 -15.72 13.83
CA PRO A 199 4.91 -14.77 14.01
C PRO A 199 6.19 -15.35 13.40
N GLY A 200 6.94 -14.52 12.65
CA GLY A 200 8.20 -14.91 12.03
C GLY A 200 8.14 -15.57 10.65
N THR A 201 6.96 -15.76 10.03
CA THR A 201 6.83 -16.42 8.71
C THR A 201 7.05 -15.51 7.49
N GLY A 202 7.72 -14.36 7.65
CA GLY A 202 8.04 -13.46 6.54
C GLY A 202 6.84 -12.76 5.89
N LYS A 203 5.77 -12.45 6.66
CA LYS A 203 4.60 -11.71 6.14
C LYS A 203 4.98 -10.38 5.50
N THR A 204 5.93 -9.67 6.11
CA THR A 204 6.44 -8.40 5.60
C THR A 204 7.15 -8.60 4.26
N ASP A 205 7.98 -9.65 4.13
CA ASP A 205 8.69 -9.93 2.88
C ASP A 205 7.72 -10.24 1.74
N VAL A 206 6.67 -11.01 2.00
CA VAL A 206 5.59 -11.28 1.03
C VAL A 206 4.87 -9.99 0.65
N ALA A 207 4.52 -9.14 1.61
CA ALA A 207 3.84 -7.87 1.34
C ALA A 207 4.71 -6.94 0.48
N VAL A 208 5.99 -6.80 0.83
CA VAL A 208 6.97 -5.99 0.08
C VAL A 208 7.14 -6.54 -1.34
N GLN A 209 7.18 -7.86 -1.52
CA GLN A 209 7.28 -8.45 -2.86
C GLN A 209 6.01 -8.19 -3.70
N ILE A 210 4.82 -8.29 -3.12
CA ILE A 210 3.56 -7.93 -3.80
C ILE A 210 3.61 -6.46 -4.23
N LEU A 211 3.99 -5.56 -3.33
CA LEU A 211 4.14 -4.13 -3.61
C LEU A 211 5.16 -3.88 -4.73
N SER A 212 6.31 -4.55 -4.70
CA SER A 212 7.36 -4.44 -5.72
C SER A 212 6.86 -4.89 -7.10
N ASN A 213 6.14 -6.01 -7.15
CA ASN A 213 5.60 -6.54 -8.39
C ASN A 213 4.52 -5.62 -8.95
N LEU A 214 3.54 -5.20 -8.13
CA LEU A 214 2.48 -4.27 -8.55
C LEU A 214 3.05 -2.94 -9.07
N TYR A 215 4.09 -2.42 -8.42
CA TYR A 215 4.78 -1.20 -8.86
C TYR A 215 5.40 -1.36 -10.26
N LYS A 216 6.00 -2.52 -10.55
CA LYS A 216 6.64 -2.81 -11.85
C LYS A 216 5.63 -3.14 -12.94
N THR A 217 4.57 -3.91 -12.63
CA THR A 217 3.58 -4.35 -13.61
C THR A 217 2.54 -3.29 -13.94
N ASN A 218 2.16 -2.46 -12.96
CA ASN A 218 1.05 -1.52 -13.08
C ASN A 218 1.52 -0.07 -12.82
N PRO A 219 2.42 0.51 -13.64
CA PRO A 219 3.06 1.80 -13.36
C PRO A 219 2.09 3.00 -13.33
N LYS A 220 0.86 2.84 -13.84
CA LYS A 220 -0.18 3.87 -13.82
C LYS A 220 -1.06 3.84 -12.57
N GLU A 221 -1.05 2.73 -11.85
CA GLU A 221 -1.86 2.53 -10.65
C GLU A 221 -1.12 3.05 -9.42
N LYS A 222 -1.90 3.34 -8.37
CA LYS A 222 -1.36 3.77 -7.07
C LYS A 222 -1.77 2.75 -6.01
N THR A 223 -0.80 2.27 -5.25
CA THR A 223 -1.05 1.33 -4.15
C THR A 223 -1.11 2.09 -2.83
N LEU A 224 -2.20 1.92 -2.09
CA LEU A 224 -2.34 2.44 -0.73
C LEU A 224 -1.92 1.37 0.28
N LEU A 225 -0.87 1.65 1.07
CA LEU A 225 -0.45 0.81 2.18
C LEU A 225 -1.00 1.36 3.49
N VAL A 226 -1.74 0.53 4.23
CA VAL A 226 -2.31 0.88 5.54
C VAL A 226 -1.78 -0.10 6.57
N THR A 227 -1.19 0.41 7.64
CA THR A 227 -0.70 -0.37 8.78
C THR A 227 -1.27 0.20 10.07
N HIS A 228 -1.35 -0.63 11.12
CA HIS A 228 -1.83 -0.18 12.43
C HIS A 228 -0.77 0.65 13.20
N SER A 229 0.52 0.49 12.89
CA SER A 229 1.63 1.09 13.63
C SER A 229 2.74 1.55 12.68
N ASN A 230 3.38 2.66 13.03
CA ASN A 230 4.57 3.17 12.33
C ASN A 230 5.75 2.19 12.39
N GLN A 231 5.80 1.28 13.36
CA GLN A 231 6.84 0.25 13.42
C GLN A 231 6.70 -0.80 12.29
N ALA A 232 5.49 -0.94 11.74
CA ALA A 232 5.21 -1.85 10.64
C ALA A 232 5.36 -1.18 9.26
N LEU A 233 5.57 0.15 9.23
CA LEU A 233 5.83 0.93 8.02
C LEU A 233 7.34 1.11 7.82
#